data_AF-A0A5K1VP66-F1
#
_entry.id   AF-A0A5K1VP66-F1
#
_cell.length_a   1.000
_cell.length_b   1.000
_cell.length_c   1.000
_cell.angle_alpha   90.00
_cell.angle_beta   90.00
_cell.angle_gamma   90.00
#
_symmetry.space_group_name_H-M   'P 1'
#
loop_
_entity.id
_entity.type
_entity.pdbx_description
1 polymer ?
#
loop_
_entity_poly.entity_id
_entity_poly.type
_entity_poly.pdbx_seq_one_letter_code
_entity_poly.pdbx_strand_id
1 'polypeptide(L)'
;MEVESMKAELMGAPLREDPYDIKTPISDGTTIIGIIYEHGVMLACDTRTSSGTLISNKCSRKINRINENIYACRSGASAHSQKVIELIKYFCLSMKCENRKKGRFHEDEVITDDLANEEDIDINAINNPFGLAQNGDPNYVTKHKYFYEDKFMDFNPPVENVAHMTKKLLYANNNFLSCGLILGGYDKDKKQQLYSINLNGSIVQRFDYAVSGSGSVYIQSYLQDKYKKNMSKKECFELILGCVKYAMYNDNSSGGIVRIVNITKLFVEEFTVTNTQLHFDY
;
A
#
# COMPACT_ATOMS: atom_id res chain seq x y z
N MET A 1 30.93 39.09 19.42
CA MET A 1 30.55 37.67 19.33
C MET A 1 29.92 37.32 20.66
N GLU A 2 28.66 37.69 20.82
CA GLU A 2 27.91 37.41 22.05
C GLU A 2 27.36 35.99 21.96
N VAL A 3 27.76 35.17 22.91
CA VAL A 3 27.27 33.80 23.06
C VAL A 3 25.95 33.90 23.80
N GLU A 4 24.84 33.73 23.09
CA GLU A 4 23.51 33.63 23.72
C GLU A 4 23.49 32.41 24.65
N SER A 5 23.25 32.67 25.93
CA SER A 5 23.15 31.65 26.96
C SER A 5 21.93 30.76 26.71
N MET A 6 22.14 29.46 26.54
CA MET A 6 21.07 28.46 26.57
C MET A 6 20.27 28.61 27.87
N LYS A 7 19.01 29.04 27.75
CA LYS A 7 18.06 28.99 28.87
C LYS A 7 17.85 27.52 29.22
N ALA A 8 18.27 27.15 30.43
CA ALA A 8 17.91 25.88 31.03
C ALA A 8 16.38 25.86 31.24
N GLU A 9 15.67 25.13 30.38
CA GLU A 9 14.28 24.79 30.66
C GLU A 9 14.25 23.84 31.87
N LEU A 10 13.38 24.14 32.84
CA LEU A 10 13.18 23.32 34.03
C LEU A 10 12.83 21.87 33.63
N MET A 11 13.71 20.93 33.96
CA MET A 11 13.36 19.51 33.97
C MET A 11 12.24 19.28 35.01
N GLY A 12 11.00 19.09 34.56
CA GLY A 12 9.90 18.66 35.43
C GLY A 12 8.55 19.35 35.22
N ALA A 13 8.41 20.32 34.32
CA ALA A 13 7.08 20.74 33.90
C ALA A 13 6.47 19.66 32.99
N PRO A 14 5.22 19.19 33.20
CA PRO A 14 4.55 18.42 32.16
C PRO A 14 4.55 19.30 30.92
N LEU A 15 5.20 18.85 29.85
CA LEU A 15 5.10 19.50 28.55
C LEU A 15 3.60 19.67 28.30
N ARG A 16 3.13 20.92 28.39
CA ARG A 16 1.78 21.26 27.99
C ARG A 16 1.80 21.00 26.50
N GLU A 17 1.34 19.82 26.07
CA GLU A 17 1.26 19.46 24.65
C GLU A 17 0.53 20.62 23.98
N ASP A 18 1.29 21.46 23.28
CA ASP A 18 0.71 22.52 22.49
C ASP A 18 -0.07 21.78 21.40
N PRO A 19 -1.41 21.86 21.37
CA PRO A 19 -2.19 21.14 20.37
C PRO A 19 -1.88 21.62 18.94
N TYR A 20 -1.09 22.70 18.81
CA TYR A 20 -0.58 23.25 17.56
C TYR A 20 0.93 23.04 17.34
N ASP A 21 1.60 22.19 18.13
CA ASP A 21 2.98 21.82 17.87
C ASP A 21 3.09 20.99 16.57
N ILE A 22 3.44 21.69 15.48
CA ILE A 22 3.67 21.10 14.16
C ILE A 22 4.77 20.03 14.18
N LYS A 23 5.66 20.03 15.19
CA LYS A 23 6.74 19.04 15.29
C LYS A 23 6.26 17.67 15.74
N THR A 24 5.12 17.59 16.44
CA THR A 24 4.58 16.31 16.92
C THR A 24 3.60 15.76 15.89
N PRO A 25 3.97 14.72 15.12
CA PRO A 25 3.08 14.18 14.11
C PRO A 25 1.86 13.53 14.77
N ILE A 26 0.67 13.86 14.27
CA ILE A 26 -0.55 13.13 14.62
C ILE A 26 -0.40 11.70 14.09
N SER A 27 -0.23 10.75 15.01
CA SER A 27 -0.07 9.34 14.67
C SER A 27 -1.41 8.77 14.22
N ASP A 28 -1.54 8.55 12.91
CA ASP A 28 -2.72 7.91 12.35
C ASP A 28 -2.55 6.39 12.34
N GLY A 29 -3.53 5.71 12.93
CA GLY A 29 -3.66 4.26 12.93
C GLY A 29 -3.80 3.67 11.53
N THR A 30 -3.06 2.62 11.17
CA THR A 30 -3.12 2.02 9.83
C THR A 30 -2.55 0.60 9.82
N THR A 31 -3.15 -0.29 9.03
CA THR A 31 -2.54 -1.56 8.64
C THR A 31 -2.29 -1.59 7.15
N ILE A 32 -1.03 -1.77 6.76
CA ILE A 32 -0.64 -1.97 5.37
C ILE A 32 0.13 -3.27 5.21
N ILE A 33 -0.16 -3.97 4.12
CA ILE A 33 0.41 -5.26 3.80
C ILE A 33 0.71 -5.33 2.30
N GLY A 34 1.79 -6.01 1.95
CA GLY A 34 2.14 -6.38 0.58
C GLY A 34 2.63 -7.82 0.54
N ILE A 35 2.18 -8.60 -0.43
CA ILE A 35 2.57 -10.00 -0.63
C ILE A 35 2.99 -10.18 -2.08
N ILE A 36 4.16 -10.78 -2.29
CA ILE A 36 4.60 -11.26 -3.61
C ILE A 36 4.01 -12.65 -3.84
N TYR A 37 3.40 -12.84 -5.00
CA TYR A 37 2.90 -14.13 -5.46
C TYR A 37 3.51 -14.48 -6.83
N GLU A 38 3.16 -15.63 -7.41
CA GLU A 38 3.85 -16.15 -8.60
C GLU A 38 3.85 -15.17 -9.79
N HIS A 39 2.73 -14.50 -10.05
CA HIS A 39 2.54 -13.68 -11.25
C HIS A 39 2.50 -12.16 -11.00
N GLY A 40 2.69 -11.72 -9.76
CA GLY A 40 2.58 -10.31 -9.42
C GLY A 40 2.79 -9.99 -7.95
N VAL A 41 2.28 -8.83 -7.56
CA VAL A 41 2.30 -8.35 -6.18
C VAL A 41 0.91 -7.84 -5.80
N MET A 42 0.45 -8.24 -4.61
CA MET A 42 -0.79 -7.73 -4.03
C MET A 42 -0.49 -6.81 -2.86
N LEU A 43 -1.13 -5.66 -2.84
CA LEU A 43 -1.08 -4.69 -1.75
C LEU A 43 -2.46 -4.57 -1.12
N ALA A 44 -2.56 -4.51 0.20
CA ALA A 44 -3.81 -4.22 0.87
C ALA A 44 -3.65 -3.25 2.04
N CYS A 45 -4.75 -2.53 2.32
CA CYS A 45 -4.85 -1.67 3.48
C CYS A 45 -6.29 -1.59 3.98
N ASP A 46 -6.41 -1.22 5.25
CA ASP A 46 -7.67 -0.73 5.82
C ASP A 46 -7.89 0.75 5.42
N THR A 47 -9.07 1.31 5.71
CA THR A 47 -9.40 2.70 5.33
C THR A 47 -9.67 3.63 6.51
N ARG A 48 -9.67 3.13 7.74
CA ARG A 48 -9.88 3.96 8.93
C ARG A 48 -8.69 4.87 9.16
N THR A 49 -8.91 6.14 9.44
CA THR A 49 -7.89 7.08 9.90
C THR A 49 -8.40 7.65 11.22
N SER A 50 -7.57 7.57 12.24
CA SER A 50 -7.86 8.04 13.59
C SER A 50 -6.89 9.16 13.95
N SER A 51 -7.39 10.17 14.64
CA SER A 51 -6.56 11.24 15.22
C SER A 51 -6.69 11.10 16.74
N GLY A 52 -5.70 10.43 17.35
CA GLY A 52 -5.82 9.93 18.72
C GLY A 52 -6.91 8.85 18.80
N THR A 53 -7.83 8.98 19.74
CA THR A 53 -8.95 8.03 19.93
C THR A 53 -10.14 8.30 19.01
N LEU A 54 -10.18 9.46 18.35
CA LEU A 54 -11.29 9.85 17.49
C LEU A 54 -11.07 9.31 16.07
N ILE A 55 -12.08 8.63 15.52
CA ILE A 55 -12.09 8.25 14.09
C ILE A 55 -12.39 9.49 13.25
N SER A 56 -11.36 10.08 12.64
CA SER A 56 -11.49 11.26 11.79
C SER A 56 -12.07 10.91 10.41
N ASN A 57 -11.71 9.75 9.86
CA ASN A 57 -12.24 9.26 8.59
C ASN A 57 -12.37 7.74 8.57
N LYS A 58 -13.53 7.20 8.18
CA LYS A 58 -13.76 5.74 8.09
C LYS A 58 -13.29 5.13 6.76
N CYS A 59 -13.25 5.92 5.70
CA CYS A 59 -13.11 5.47 4.30
C CYS A 59 -11.96 6.18 3.55
N SER A 60 -10.88 6.52 4.26
CA SER A 60 -9.69 7.16 3.70
C SER A 60 -8.94 6.25 2.71
N ARG A 61 -8.40 6.82 1.64
CA ARG A 61 -7.63 6.08 0.64
C ARG A 61 -6.14 6.09 0.97
N LYS A 62 -5.64 4.97 1.51
CA LYS A 62 -4.23 4.81 1.91
C LYS A 62 -3.35 4.18 0.82
N ILE A 63 -3.93 3.42 -0.10
CA ILE A 63 -3.26 2.93 -1.31
C ILE A 63 -3.32 3.99 -2.42
N ASN A 64 -2.15 4.33 -2.95
CA ASN A 64 -1.98 5.37 -3.97
C ASN A 64 -1.31 4.79 -5.21
N ARG A 65 -1.90 5.05 -6.37
CA ARG A 65 -1.28 4.79 -7.67
C ARG A 65 -0.15 5.80 -7.90
N ILE A 66 1.09 5.32 -8.03
CA ILE A 66 2.25 6.15 -8.37
C ILE A 66 2.40 6.25 -9.88
N ASN A 67 2.42 5.09 -10.54
CA ASN A 67 2.37 4.93 -12.00
C ASN A 67 1.38 3.81 -12.32
N GLU A 68 1.21 3.47 -13.59
CA GLU A 68 0.37 2.35 -14.05
C GLU A 68 0.79 1.04 -13.39
N ASN A 69 2.10 0.78 -13.32
CA ASN A 69 2.70 -0.45 -12.81
C ASN A 69 3.22 -0.35 -11.35
N ILE A 70 3.04 0.79 -10.67
CA ILE A 70 3.60 1.04 -9.33
C ILE A 70 2.53 1.62 -8.41
N TYR A 71 2.34 0.98 -7.27
CA TYR A 71 1.46 1.43 -6.21
C TYR A 71 2.21 1.52 -4.88
N ALA A 72 1.71 2.40 -4.01
CA ALA A 72 2.26 2.64 -2.70
C ALA A 72 1.17 2.61 -1.63
N CYS A 73 1.35 1.81 -0.60
CA CYS A 73 0.60 1.92 0.64
C CYS A 73 1.29 2.91 1.56
N ARG A 74 0.53 3.84 2.16
CA ARG A 74 1.05 4.82 3.11
C ARG A 74 0.70 4.47 4.56
N SER A 75 1.64 4.70 5.47
CA SER A 75 1.45 4.68 6.92
C SER A 75 2.20 5.84 7.59
N GLY A 76 1.98 6.04 8.89
CA GLY A 76 2.49 7.19 9.64
C GLY A 76 1.57 8.40 9.51
N ALA A 77 2.11 9.60 9.70
CA ALA A 77 1.31 10.82 9.65
C ALA A 77 0.70 11.04 8.25
N SER A 78 -0.62 11.25 8.17
CA SER A 78 -1.30 11.40 6.88
C SER A 78 -0.79 12.56 6.06
N ALA A 79 -0.58 13.72 6.68
CA ALA A 79 -0.11 14.93 5.98
C ALA A 79 1.28 14.72 5.33
N HIS A 80 2.22 14.18 6.10
CA HIS A 80 3.58 13.91 5.63
C HIS A 80 3.56 12.89 4.48
N SER A 81 2.89 11.77 4.69
CA SER A 81 2.84 10.67 3.73
C SER A 81 2.11 11.05 2.44
N GLN A 82 1.04 11.85 2.51
CA GLN A 82 0.35 12.39 1.32
C GLN A 82 1.28 13.26 0.49
N LYS A 83 2.02 14.19 1.13
CA LYS A 83 2.93 15.08 0.40
C LYS A 83 4.09 14.33 -0.24
N VAL A 84 4.65 13.36 0.48
CA VAL A 84 5.70 12.47 -0.03
C VAL A 84 5.22 11.71 -1.26
N ILE A 85 4.00 11.15 -1.24
CA ILE A 85 3.43 10.48 -2.42
C ILE A 85 3.25 11.43 -3.60
N GLU A 86 2.79 12.67 -3.38
CA GLU A 86 2.66 13.66 -4.44
C GLU A 86 4.01 13.96 -5.12
N LEU A 87 5.07 14.12 -4.32
CA LEU A 87 6.43 14.33 -4.83
C LEU A 87 6.95 13.11 -5.61
N ILE A 88 6.74 11.90 -5.09
CA ILE A 88 7.16 10.66 -5.77
C ILE A 88 6.44 10.51 -7.11
N LYS A 89 5.14 10.83 -7.18
CA LYS A 89 4.38 10.83 -8.44
C LYS A 89 4.98 11.79 -9.45
N TYR A 90 5.30 13.01 -9.02
CA TYR A 90 5.91 14.02 -9.87
C TYR A 90 7.26 13.53 -10.44
N PHE A 91 8.15 13.01 -9.58
CA PHE A 91 9.44 12.49 -10.01
C PHE A 91 9.30 11.27 -10.94
N CYS A 92 8.40 10.34 -10.61
CA CYS A 92 8.11 9.17 -11.43
C CYS A 92 7.59 9.57 -12.82
N LEU A 93 6.72 10.58 -12.88
CA LEU A 93 6.24 11.13 -14.15
C LEU A 93 7.36 11.80 -14.95
N SER A 94 8.24 12.58 -14.32
CA SER A 94 9.41 13.18 -14.98
C SER A 94 10.29 12.10 -15.60
N MET A 95 10.62 11.05 -14.84
CA MET A 95 11.39 9.91 -15.34
C MET A 95 10.69 9.20 -16.51
N LYS A 96 9.37 9.00 -16.42
CA LYS A 96 8.56 8.41 -17.50
C LYS A 96 8.64 9.25 -18.78
N CYS A 97 8.57 10.58 -18.64
CA CYS A 97 8.69 11.52 -19.76
C CYS A 97 10.11 11.54 -20.36
N GLU A 98 11.15 11.47 -19.51
CA GLU A 98 12.55 11.41 -19.95
C GLU A 98 12.86 10.09 -20.69
N ASN A 99 12.34 8.97 -20.18
CA ASN A 99 12.51 7.66 -20.78
C ASN A 99 11.79 7.53 -22.13
N ARG A 100 10.73 8.31 -22.35
CA ARG A 100 9.99 8.32 -23.61
C ARG A 100 10.86 8.88 -24.73
N LYS A 101 11.63 8.00 -25.39
CA LYS A 101 12.33 8.32 -26.63
C LYS A 101 11.32 8.71 -27.72
N LYS A 102 11.66 9.74 -28.51
CA LYS A 102 10.90 10.07 -29.73
C LYS A 102 10.90 8.86 -30.68
N GLY A 103 9.73 8.27 -30.91
CA GLY A 103 9.43 7.53 -32.15
C GLY A 103 9.94 6.09 -32.30
N ARG A 104 9.91 5.24 -31.27
CA ARG A 104 9.97 3.78 -31.48
C ARG A 104 8.66 3.16 -31.02
N PHE A 105 7.78 2.89 -31.98
CA PHE A 105 6.66 1.99 -31.80
C PHE A 105 7.19 0.58 -32.09
N HIS A 106 7.06 -0.35 -31.15
CA HIS A 106 7.24 -1.77 -31.43
C HIS A 106 5.98 -2.25 -32.16
N GLU A 107 6.04 -2.40 -33.49
CA GLU A 107 4.93 -2.94 -34.29
C GLU A 107 4.80 -4.47 -34.18
N ASP A 108 5.84 -5.18 -33.71
CA ASP A 108 5.97 -6.62 -33.94
C ASP A 108 5.89 -7.54 -32.70
N GLU A 109 5.71 -7.02 -31.48
CA GLU A 109 5.47 -7.88 -30.31
C GLU A 109 3.98 -7.96 -29.97
N VAL A 110 3.30 -8.97 -30.51
CA VAL A 110 1.98 -9.36 -29.99
C VAL A 110 2.20 -9.98 -28.62
N ILE A 111 1.92 -9.22 -27.57
CA ILE A 111 1.84 -9.80 -26.23
C ILE A 111 0.65 -10.76 -26.24
N THR A 112 0.94 -12.06 -26.26
CA THR A 112 -0.06 -13.07 -25.97
C THR A 112 -0.40 -12.97 -24.49
N ASP A 113 -1.70 -12.93 -24.20
CA ASP A 113 -2.22 -12.91 -22.84
C ASP A 113 -2.06 -14.32 -22.26
N ASP A 114 -0.83 -14.72 -21.93
CA ASP A 114 -0.54 -16.01 -21.27
C ASP A 114 -1.23 -16.09 -19.88
N LEU A 115 -1.80 -14.97 -19.40
CA LEU A 115 -2.65 -14.82 -18.22
C LEU A 115 -4.12 -15.23 -18.46
N ALA A 116 -4.52 -15.59 -19.69
CA ALA A 116 -5.89 -15.99 -20.01
C ALA A 116 -6.36 -17.28 -19.29
N ASN A 117 -5.45 -18.03 -18.68
CA ASN A 117 -5.75 -19.26 -17.93
C ASN A 117 -5.69 -19.10 -16.40
N GLU A 118 -5.49 -17.90 -15.85
CA GLU A 118 -5.62 -17.71 -14.41
C GLU A 118 -7.10 -17.77 -14.00
N GLU A 119 -7.41 -18.54 -12.95
CA GLU A 119 -8.72 -18.51 -12.30
C GLU A 119 -9.03 -17.06 -11.87
N ASP A 120 -9.88 -16.39 -12.64
CA ASP A 120 -10.41 -15.10 -12.25
C ASP A 120 -11.12 -15.27 -10.91
N ILE A 121 -10.88 -14.34 -9.99
CA ILE A 121 -11.54 -14.37 -8.68
C ILE A 121 -13.04 -14.22 -8.95
N ASP A 122 -13.81 -15.28 -8.71
CA ASP A 122 -15.26 -15.28 -8.91
C ASP A 122 -15.93 -14.41 -7.84
N ILE A 123 -16.10 -13.14 -8.18
CA ILE A 123 -16.75 -12.13 -7.34
C ILE A 123 -18.20 -12.52 -7.05
N ASN A 124 -18.87 -13.21 -7.97
CA ASN A 124 -20.27 -13.59 -7.79
C ASN A 124 -20.39 -14.70 -6.74
N ALA A 125 -19.48 -15.67 -6.74
CA ALA A 125 -19.39 -16.68 -5.68
C ALA A 125 -19.08 -16.05 -4.31
N ILE A 126 -18.18 -15.05 -4.26
CA ILE A 126 -17.85 -14.34 -3.00
C ILE A 126 -19.04 -13.51 -2.51
N ASN A 127 -19.75 -12.85 -3.42
CA ASN A 127 -20.90 -12.02 -3.09
C ASN A 127 -22.16 -12.84 -2.75
N ASN A 128 -22.22 -14.12 -3.13
CA ASN A 128 -23.38 -14.98 -2.90
C ASN A 128 -22.98 -16.39 -2.43
N PRO A 129 -22.44 -16.54 -1.20
CA PRO A 129 -21.96 -17.82 -0.69
C PRO A 129 -23.06 -18.87 -0.47
N PHE A 130 -24.35 -18.48 -0.44
CA PHE A 130 -25.48 -19.37 -0.14
C PHE A 130 -26.61 -19.38 -1.19
N GLY A 131 -26.43 -18.75 -2.36
CA GLY A 131 -27.43 -18.77 -3.44
C GLY A 131 -28.75 -18.05 -3.13
N LEU A 132 -28.78 -17.18 -2.12
CA LEU A 132 -29.95 -16.45 -1.62
C LEU A 132 -29.76 -14.94 -1.81
N ALA A 133 -29.57 -14.47 -3.04
CA ALA A 133 -29.60 -13.04 -3.31
C ALA A 133 -31.02 -12.62 -3.68
N GLN A 134 -31.72 -11.97 -2.74
CA GLN A 134 -32.86 -11.12 -3.10
C GLN A 134 -32.33 -9.87 -3.83
N ASN A 135 -33.13 -9.36 -4.77
CA ASN A 135 -32.84 -8.13 -5.50
C ASN A 135 -32.67 -6.94 -4.53
N GLY A 136 -31.44 -6.64 -4.11
CA GLY A 136 -31.15 -5.47 -3.26
C GLY A 136 -29.89 -5.47 -2.40
N ASP A 137 -29.16 -6.58 -2.24
CA ASP A 137 -27.99 -6.59 -1.36
C ASP A 137 -26.76 -5.87 -1.97
N PRO A 138 -26.11 -4.94 -1.23
CA PRO A 138 -25.00 -4.16 -1.75
C PRO A 138 -23.72 -5.02 -1.81
N ASN A 139 -23.16 -5.17 -3.02
CA ASN A 139 -21.92 -5.89 -3.36
C ASN A 139 -20.91 -6.07 -2.20
N TYR A 140 -20.54 -7.32 -1.91
CA TYR A 140 -19.54 -7.69 -0.88
C TYR A 140 -18.10 -7.38 -1.31
N VAL A 141 -17.84 -7.44 -2.63
CA VAL A 141 -16.57 -7.04 -3.28
C VAL A 141 -16.87 -6.34 -4.60
N THR A 142 -16.25 -5.19 -4.84
CA THR A 142 -16.25 -4.48 -6.13
C THR A 142 -14.86 -4.57 -6.76
N LYS A 143 -14.78 -4.92 -8.06
CA LYS A 143 -13.52 -5.01 -8.84
C LYS A 143 -13.49 -3.94 -9.93
N HIS A 144 -12.37 -3.25 -10.04
CA HIS A 144 -12.04 -2.40 -11.18
C HIS A 144 -10.73 -2.86 -11.81
N LYS A 145 -10.71 -3.09 -13.13
CA LYS A 145 -9.51 -3.53 -13.87
C LYS A 145 -9.02 -2.41 -14.79
N TYR A 146 -7.74 -2.11 -14.71
CA TYR A 146 -7.05 -1.09 -15.51
C TYR A 146 -5.92 -1.74 -16.29
N PHE A 147 -5.87 -1.53 -17.60
CA PHE A 147 -4.76 -1.97 -18.43
C PHE A 147 -3.69 -0.87 -18.50
N TYR A 148 -2.44 -1.27 -18.69
CA TYR A 148 -1.35 -0.33 -18.92
C TYR A 148 -1.47 0.31 -20.31
N GLU A 149 -1.23 1.62 -20.37
CA GLU A 149 -1.08 2.34 -21.64
C GLU A 149 0.20 1.85 -22.33
N ASP A 150 1.27 1.69 -21.56
CA ASP A 150 2.52 1.08 -22.01
C ASP A 150 2.52 -0.43 -21.78
N LYS A 151 1.98 -1.18 -22.74
CA LYS A 151 1.94 -2.65 -22.65
C LYS A 151 3.33 -3.29 -22.66
N PHE A 152 4.33 -2.64 -23.24
CA PHE A 152 5.70 -3.14 -23.33
C PHE A 152 6.57 -2.76 -22.13
N MET A 153 6.07 -1.85 -21.28
CA MET A 153 6.80 -1.28 -20.13
C MET A 153 8.15 -0.65 -20.53
N ASP A 154 8.24 -0.11 -21.75
CA ASP A 154 9.50 0.41 -22.30
C ASP A 154 9.89 1.77 -21.70
N PHE A 155 8.93 2.60 -21.30
CA PHE A 155 9.20 3.92 -20.73
C PHE A 155 8.76 4.07 -19.27
N ASN A 156 8.05 3.07 -18.73
CA ASN A 156 7.75 3.03 -17.31
C ASN A 156 9.06 2.96 -16.50
N PRO A 157 9.24 3.80 -15.45
CA PRO A 157 10.44 3.76 -14.64
C PRO A 157 10.49 2.46 -13.81
N PRO A 158 11.70 1.89 -13.60
CA PRO A 158 11.90 0.76 -12.71
C PRO A 158 11.40 1.02 -11.28
N VAL A 159 10.77 0.01 -10.67
CA VAL A 159 10.22 0.11 -9.30
C VAL A 159 11.35 0.42 -8.31
N GLU A 160 12.51 -0.21 -8.51
CA GLU A 160 13.73 0.04 -7.73
C GLU A 160 14.14 1.52 -7.73
N ASN A 161 14.14 2.17 -8.89
CA ASN A 161 14.54 3.57 -9.00
C ASN A 161 13.60 4.47 -8.19
N VAL A 162 12.29 4.25 -8.32
CA VAL A 162 11.28 4.98 -7.56
C VAL A 162 11.47 4.76 -6.04
N ALA A 163 11.78 3.53 -5.63
CA ALA A 163 12.02 3.22 -4.23
C ALA A 163 13.30 3.89 -3.69
N HIS A 164 14.38 3.90 -4.46
CA HIS A 164 15.62 4.59 -4.10
C HIS A 164 15.48 6.13 -4.08
N MET A 165 14.68 6.71 -4.97
CA MET A 165 14.35 8.14 -4.91
C MET A 165 13.55 8.46 -3.65
N THR A 166 12.56 7.63 -3.33
CA THR A 166 11.76 7.77 -2.12
C THR A 166 12.63 7.69 -0.86
N LYS A 167 13.57 6.73 -0.81
CA LYS A 167 14.58 6.63 0.24
C LYS A 167 15.34 7.95 0.41
N LYS A 168 15.88 8.52 -0.68
CA LYS A 168 16.66 9.76 -0.60
C LYS A 168 15.83 10.91 -0.03
N LEU A 169 14.57 11.03 -0.46
CA LEU A 169 13.66 12.07 0.02
C LEU A 169 13.36 11.93 1.52
N LEU A 170 13.04 10.72 1.98
CA LEU A 170 12.70 10.48 3.39
C LEU A 170 13.93 10.53 4.29
N TYR A 171 15.06 9.95 3.86
CA TYR A 171 16.29 9.92 4.66
C TYR A 171 16.85 11.32 4.88
N ALA A 172 16.81 12.19 3.87
CA ALA A 172 17.24 13.59 4.01
C ALA A 172 16.37 14.39 5.00
N ASN A 173 15.14 13.96 5.24
CA ASN A 173 14.16 14.66 6.09
C ASN A 173 13.70 13.78 7.27
N ASN A 174 14.50 12.80 7.70
CA ASN A 174 14.12 11.80 8.69
C ASN A 174 13.74 12.39 10.06
N ASN A 175 14.27 13.57 10.40
CA ASN A 175 13.96 14.28 11.64
C ASN A 175 12.60 14.99 11.62
N PHE A 176 12.01 15.20 10.43
CA PHE A 176 10.77 15.96 10.27
C PHE A 176 9.63 15.11 9.69
N LEU A 177 9.94 14.18 8.79
CA LEU A 177 8.93 13.36 8.11
C LEU A 177 8.75 12.01 8.81
N SER A 178 7.60 11.86 9.48
CA SER A 178 7.13 10.56 9.96
C SER A 178 6.24 9.88 8.91
N CYS A 179 6.83 9.09 8.02
CA CYS A 179 6.13 8.37 6.95
C CYS A 179 6.73 6.98 6.71
N GLY A 180 5.89 5.95 6.80
CA GLY A 180 6.20 4.60 6.32
C GLY A 180 5.52 4.33 4.99
N LEU A 181 6.18 3.59 4.10
CA LEU A 181 5.65 3.26 2.78
C LEU A 181 5.93 1.80 2.45
N ILE A 182 4.95 1.12 1.84
CA ILE A 182 5.20 -0.15 1.13
C ILE A 182 4.97 0.13 -0.35
N LEU A 183 6.02 0.00 -1.14
CA LEU A 183 6.00 0.14 -2.59
C LEU A 183 5.95 -1.25 -3.23
N GLY A 184 4.92 -1.49 -4.03
CA GLY A 184 4.79 -2.70 -4.85
C GLY A 184 4.65 -2.31 -6.32
N GLY A 185 5.30 -3.06 -7.19
CA GLY A 185 5.12 -2.87 -8.62
C GLY A 185 5.64 -4.04 -9.44
N TYR A 186 5.40 -3.95 -10.74
CA TYR A 186 5.90 -4.90 -11.73
C TYR A 186 6.77 -4.16 -12.75
N ASP A 187 7.95 -4.70 -13.02
CA ASP A 187 8.94 -4.14 -13.94
C ASP A 187 9.36 -5.15 -15.01
N LYS A 188 9.88 -4.68 -16.14
CA LYS A 188 10.33 -5.52 -17.26
C LYS A 188 11.53 -6.38 -16.88
N ASP A 189 12.49 -5.78 -16.17
CA ASP A 189 13.78 -6.42 -15.83
C ASP A 189 13.66 -7.36 -14.64
N LYS A 190 13.14 -6.85 -13.51
CA LYS A 190 13.10 -7.55 -12.23
C LYS A 190 11.73 -8.17 -11.91
N LYS A 191 10.76 -8.09 -12.83
CA LYS A 191 9.38 -8.60 -12.67
C LYS A 191 8.72 -8.00 -11.43
N GLN A 192 8.09 -8.82 -10.58
CA GLN A 192 7.44 -8.35 -9.37
C GLN A 192 8.45 -7.91 -8.29
N GLN A 193 8.26 -6.72 -7.73
CA GLN A 193 9.11 -6.17 -6.69
C GLN A 193 8.29 -5.58 -5.54
N LEU A 194 8.80 -5.76 -4.33
CA LEU A 194 8.23 -5.19 -3.11
C LEU A 194 9.33 -4.55 -2.27
N TYR A 195 9.11 -3.30 -1.88
CA TYR A 195 10.03 -2.53 -1.04
C TYR A 195 9.29 -1.97 0.16
N SER A 196 9.81 -2.23 1.36
CA SER A 196 9.36 -1.61 2.59
C SER A 196 10.28 -0.45 2.93
N ILE A 197 9.71 0.74 3.09
CA ILE A 197 10.42 1.94 3.52
C ILE A 197 9.92 2.31 4.90
N ASN A 198 10.83 2.25 5.86
CA ASN A 198 10.54 2.53 7.26
C ASN A 198 10.52 4.04 7.52
N LEU A 199 9.98 4.44 8.67
CA LEU A 199 9.85 5.85 9.08
C LEU A 199 11.19 6.60 9.11
N ASN A 200 12.30 5.90 9.37
CA ASN A 200 13.65 6.49 9.39
C ASN A 200 14.25 6.71 7.98
N GLY A 201 13.51 6.39 6.92
CA GLY A 201 13.99 6.46 5.53
C GLY A 201 14.86 5.28 5.11
N SER A 202 15.01 4.23 5.93
CA SER A 202 15.66 2.99 5.49
C SER A 202 14.76 2.23 4.53
N ILE A 203 15.37 1.66 3.48
CA ILE A 203 14.69 0.81 2.51
C ILE A 203 15.12 -0.65 2.75
N VAL A 204 14.14 -1.55 2.71
CA VAL A 204 14.36 -2.99 2.74
C VAL A 204 13.60 -3.60 1.58
N GLN A 205 14.32 -4.22 0.66
CA GLN A 205 13.70 -5.04 -0.38
C GLN A 205 13.15 -6.32 0.25
N ARG A 206 11.89 -6.65 -0.05
CA ARG A 206 11.24 -7.88 0.41
C ARG A 206 10.98 -8.76 -0.80
N PHE A 207 11.30 -10.05 -0.67
CA PHE A 207 11.09 -11.06 -1.71
C PHE A 207 9.90 -11.97 -1.40
N ASP A 208 9.27 -11.75 -0.25
CA ASP A 208 8.19 -12.54 0.32
C ASP A 208 6.97 -11.65 0.58
N TYR A 209 6.95 -10.96 1.72
CA TYR A 209 5.88 -10.07 2.12
C TYR A 209 6.45 -8.91 2.95
N ALA A 210 5.67 -7.84 3.02
CA ALA A 210 5.94 -6.68 3.83
C ALA A 210 4.68 -6.34 4.63
N VAL A 211 4.84 -6.05 5.91
CA VAL A 211 3.75 -5.60 6.76
C VAL A 211 4.24 -4.41 7.58
N SER A 212 3.40 -3.38 7.73
CA SER A 212 3.74 -2.17 8.48
C SER A 212 2.49 -1.48 9.01
N GLY A 213 2.67 -0.58 9.97
CA GLY A 213 1.61 0.18 10.62
C GLY A 213 1.30 -0.30 12.04
N SER A 214 0.20 0.19 12.62
CA SER A 214 -0.21 -0.17 13.99
C SER A 214 -0.70 -1.62 14.07
N GLY A 215 -1.53 -2.04 13.12
CA GLY A 215 -2.13 -3.37 13.16
C GLY A 215 -1.23 -4.48 12.59
N SER A 216 -0.03 -4.15 12.10
CA SER A 216 0.90 -5.14 11.55
C SER A 216 1.39 -6.13 12.60
N VAL A 217 1.48 -5.71 13.87
CA VAL A 217 1.98 -6.54 14.98
C VAL A 217 1.08 -7.75 15.23
N TYR A 218 -0.23 -7.61 15.06
CA TYR A 218 -1.20 -8.68 15.34
C TYR A 218 -1.23 -9.78 14.28
N ILE A 219 -0.76 -9.49 13.07
CA ILE A 219 -0.92 -10.36 11.90
C ILE A 219 0.39 -10.98 11.43
N GLN A 220 1.51 -10.58 12.01
CA GLN A 220 2.83 -11.02 11.57
C GLN A 220 3.03 -12.52 11.75
N SER A 221 2.60 -13.10 12.88
CA SER A 221 2.65 -14.55 13.11
C SER A 221 1.72 -15.33 12.18
N TYR A 222 0.50 -14.82 11.97
CA TYR A 222 -0.47 -15.42 11.06
C TYR A 222 0.04 -15.44 9.61
N LEU A 223 0.68 -14.35 9.16
CA LEU A 223 1.35 -14.29 7.86
C LEU A 223 2.48 -15.31 7.75
N GLN A 224 3.33 -15.42 8.78
CA GLN A 224 4.45 -16.36 8.79
C GLN A 224 3.99 -17.82 8.68
N ASP A 225 2.89 -18.17 9.33
CA ASP A 225 2.33 -19.53 9.29
C ASP A 225 1.70 -19.86 7.92
N LYS A 226 0.93 -18.93 7.35
CA LYS A 226 0.12 -19.18 6.16
C LYS A 226 0.83 -18.87 4.84
N TYR A 227 1.86 -18.03 4.85
CA TYR A 227 2.59 -17.67 3.64
C TYR A 227 3.28 -18.88 3.02
N LYS A 228 3.05 -19.08 1.73
CA LYS A 228 3.76 -20.06 0.92
C LYS A 228 4.51 -19.35 -0.20
N LYS A 229 5.63 -19.93 -0.62
CA LYS A 229 6.36 -19.43 -1.79
C LYS A 229 5.54 -19.74 -3.04
N ASN A 230 5.46 -18.78 -3.97
CA ASN A 230 4.73 -18.89 -5.25
C ASN A 230 3.24 -19.26 -5.06
N MET A 231 2.51 -18.51 -4.23
CA MET A 231 1.06 -18.68 -4.12
C MET A 231 0.35 -18.32 -5.42
N SER A 232 -0.80 -18.95 -5.66
CA SER A 232 -1.73 -18.53 -6.70
C SER A 232 -2.37 -17.18 -6.35
N LYS A 233 -2.94 -16.50 -7.34
CA LYS A 233 -3.67 -15.23 -7.17
C LYS A 233 -4.80 -15.37 -6.13
N LYS A 234 -5.56 -16.48 -6.18
CA LYS A 234 -6.70 -16.73 -5.30
C LYS A 234 -6.26 -16.97 -3.85
N GLU A 235 -5.28 -17.84 -3.63
CA GLU A 235 -4.72 -18.08 -2.29
C GLU A 235 -4.13 -16.80 -1.68
N CYS A 236 -3.43 -16.01 -2.49
CA CYS A 236 -2.87 -14.74 -2.04
C CYS A 236 -3.97 -13.74 -1.65
N PHE A 237 -5.06 -13.68 -2.42
CA PHE A 237 -6.21 -12.81 -2.12
C PHE A 237 -6.90 -13.20 -0.81
N GLU A 238 -7.14 -14.49 -0.59
CA GLU A 238 -7.74 -15.00 0.65
C GLU A 238 -6.84 -14.73 1.86
N LEU A 239 -5.52 -14.97 1.72
CA LEU A 239 -4.55 -14.71 2.77
C LEU A 239 -4.49 -13.22 3.14
N ILE A 240 -4.34 -12.33 2.14
CA ILE A 240 -4.21 -10.89 2.40
C ILE A 240 -5.50 -10.32 3.02
N LEU A 241 -6.67 -10.80 2.58
CA LEU A 241 -7.95 -10.41 3.13
C LEU A 241 -8.10 -10.89 4.58
N GLY A 242 -7.76 -12.15 4.86
CA GLY A 242 -7.77 -12.71 6.21
C GLY A 242 -6.88 -11.92 7.15
N CYS A 243 -5.65 -11.59 6.72
CA CYS A 243 -4.72 -10.77 7.50
C CYS A 243 -5.33 -9.41 7.85
N VAL A 244 -5.83 -8.66 6.88
CA VAL A 244 -6.39 -7.32 7.18
C VAL A 244 -7.61 -7.44 8.10
N LYS A 245 -8.46 -8.45 7.94
CA LYS A 245 -9.60 -8.68 8.85
C LYS A 245 -9.15 -8.98 10.28
N TYR A 246 -8.13 -9.82 10.48
CA TYR A 246 -7.56 -10.07 11.81
C TYR A 246 -6.91 -8.83 12.44
N ALA A 247 -6.23 -8.00 11.64
CA ALA A 247 -5.70 -6.73 12.12
C ALA A 247 -6.81 -5.79 12.56
N MET A 248 -7.87 -5.64 11.75
CA MET A 248 -9.02 -4.77 12.05
C MET A 248 -9.80 -5.20 13.30
N TYR A 249 -9.83 -6.49 13.60
CA TYR A 249 -10.49 -6.99 14.81
C TYR A 249 -9.71 -6.65 16.08
N ASN A 250 -8.37 -6.75 16.04
CA ASN A 250 -7.51 -6.59 17.22
C ASN A 250 -6.96 -5.16 17.41
N ASP A 251 -6.86 -4.37 16.33
CA ASP A 251 -6.32 -3.01 16.35
C ASP A 251 -7.43 -1.96 16.31
N ASN A 252 -7.55 -1.16 17.38
CA ASN A 252 -8.53 -0.06 17.48
C ASN A 252 -8.40 0.99 16.36
N SER A 253 -7.16 1.15 15.90
CA SER A 253 -6.76 2.12 14.89
C SER A 253 -7.08 1.67 13.47
N SER A 254 -7.29 0.37 13.25
CA SER A 254 -7.59 -0.21 11.95
C SER A 254 -9.09 -0.48 11.76
N GLY A 255 -9.60 -0.27 10.56
CA GLY A 255 -11.02 -0.53 10.29
C GLY A 255 -11.57 0.04 8.98
N GLY A 256 -12.90 0.06 8.88
CA GLY A 256 -13.60 0.53 7.68
C GLY A 256 -13.70 -0.55 6.60
N ILE A 257 -13.46 -0.18 5.35
CA ILE A 257 -13.43 -1.11 4.22
C ILE A 257 -12.00 -1.58 3.98
N VAL A 258 -11.84 -2.69 3.25
CA VAL A 258 -10.52 -3.19 2.84
C VAL A 258 -10.34 -2.88 1.37
N ARG A 259 -9.21 -2.26 1.03
CA ARG A 259 -8.80 -2.04 -0.35
C ARG A 259 -7.63 -2.95 -0.66
N ILE A 260 -7.76 -3.73 -1.72
CA ILE A 260 -6.72 -4.64 -2.21
C ILE A 260 -6.41 -4.24 -3.64
N VAL A 261 -5.14 -4.15 -3.99
CA VAL A 261 -4.68 -3.85 -5.34
C VAL A 261 -3.76 -4.96 -5.78
N ASN A 262 -4.12 -5.62 -6.87
CA ASN A 262 -3.32 -6.62 -7.55
C ASN A 262 -2.58 -5.98 -8.73
N ILE A 263 -1.27 -6.15 -8.79
CA ILE A 263 -0.41 -5.58 -9.84
C ILE A 263 0.26 -6.72 -10.59
N THR A 264 -0.04 -6.83 -11.89
CA THR A 264 0.51 -7.86 -12.78
C THR A 264 1.36 -7.23 -13.88
N LYS A 265 1.83 -8.05 -14.83
CA LYS A 265 2.61 -7.59 -15.99
C LYS A 265 1.83 -6.66 -16.93
N LEU A 266 0.51 -6.83 -17.05
CA LEU A 266 -0.29 -6.16 -18.10
C LEU A 266 -1.38 -5.24 -17.55
N PHE A 267 -1.83 -5.51 -16.34
CA PHE A 267 -2.97 -4.81 -15.77
C PHE A 267 -2.87 -4.70 -14.25
N VAL A 268 -3.69 -3.82 -13.71
CA VAL A 268 -3.94 -3.70 -12.28
C VAL A 268 -5.41 -3.95 -12.00
N GLU A 269 -5.70 -4.68 -10.94
CA GLU A 269 -7.06 -4.87 -10.43
C GLU A 269 -7.16 -4.26 -9.03
N GLU A 270 -8.12 -3.34 -8.85
CA GLU A 270 -8.47 -2.78 -7.56
C GLU A 270 -9.74 -3.47 -7.05
N PHE A 271 -9.63 -4.10 -5.89
CA PHE A 271 -10.75 -4.70 -5.17
C PHE A 271 -11.10 -3.84 -3.95
N THR A 272 -12.38 -3.55 -3.78
CA THR A 272 -12.92 -2.89 -2.59
C THR A 272 -13.88 -3.83 -1.90
N VAL A 273 -13.55 -4.22 -0.66
CA VAL A 273 -14.33 -5.16 0.16
C VAL A 273 -15.05 -4.36 1.25
N THR A 274 -16.39 -4.44 1.26
CA THR A 274 -17.26 -3.63 2.14
C THR A 274 -17.63 -4.37 3.43
N ASN A 275 -17.91 -5.68 3.36
CA ASN A 275 -18.23 -6.50 4.52
C ASN A 275 -16.96 -7.09 5.16
N THR A 276 -16.37 -6.31 6.05
CA THR A 276 -15.04 -6.55 6.61
C THR A 276 -15.08 -6.95 8.08
N GLN A 277 -16.27 -6.98 8.69
CA GLN A 277 -16.43 -7.39 10.08
C GLN A 277 -16.18 -8.89 10.20
N LEU A 278 -15.32 -9.26 11.15
CA LEU A 278 -15.05 -10.65 11.47
C LEU A 278 -15.95 -11.04 12.65
N HIS A 279 -16.83 -12.00 12.42
CA HIS A 279 -17.60 -12.65 13.47
C HIS A 279 -16.97 -14.02 13.72
N PHE A 280 -16.64 -14.30 14.97
CA PHE A 280 -16.13 -15.61 15.34
C PHE A 280 -17.30 -16.50 15.76
N ASP A 281 -17.45 -17.63 15.08
CA ASP A 281 -18.42 -18.66 15.42
C ASP A 281 -17.78 -19.58 16.48
N TYR A 282 -17.73 -19.13 17.72
CA TYR A 282 -17.34 -19.95 18.88
C TYR A 282 -18.52 -20.16 19.82
#